data_AF-A0A6J5YJG9-F1
#
_entry.id   AF-A0A6J5YJG9-F1
#
_cell.length_a   1.000
_cell.length_b   1.000
_cell.length_c   1.000
_cell.angle_alpha   90.00
_cell.angle_beta   90.00
_cell.angle_gamma   90.00
#
_symmetry.space_group_name_H-M   'P 1'
#
loop_
_entity.id
_entity.type
_entity.pdbx_description
1 polymer ?
#
loop_
_entity_poly.entity_id
_entity_poly.type
_entity_poly.pdbx_seq_one_letter_code
_entity_poly.pdbx_strand_id
1 'polypeptide(L)'
;MTLAPDGRKLLRIEARNTETPIERKPEWIKTRANMGPEYTRLRSLVKSEGLHTVCQEAACPNIFECWEDKEATFLIGGDRCTRRCDFCNIDTGKPLPLDREEPRKVAESVKSMGLRYATITGVTRDDLPDEGAWLYAETIRQVHELNPGCGVEMLAPDFHAKAELLNQIFESKPEVFAHNLETVPRIFKRIRPAFTYEKSLQVIGMARDFGLVTKSNLILGLGETREEISQALIDLHDAGCDLITITQYLRPTNKHHPVERWVKPEEFVELAAEATAIGFLGVMSGPLVRSSYRAGRLYKQAVEARNNQGSLRG
;
A
#
# COMPACT_ATOMS: atom_id res chain seq x y z
N MET A 1 -33.82 -9.85 -5.67
CA MET A 1 -32.61 -10.07 -4.86
C MET A 1 -31.41 -10.02 -5.79
N THR A 2 -30.45 -9.14 -5.55
CA THR A 2 -29.29 -8.97 -6.42
C THR A 2 -28.21 -9.98 -6.03
N LEU A 3 -27.88 -10.90 -6.93
CA LEU A 3 -26.82 -11.89 -6.76
C LEU A 3 -25.52 -11.38 -7.38
N ALA A 4 -24.39 -11.71 -6.77
CA ALA A 4 -23.09 -11.51 -7.37
C ALA A 4 -22.85 -12.53 -8.53
N PRO A 5 -21.88 -12.30 -9.44
CA PRO A 5 -21.59 -13.20 -10.56
C PRO A 5 -21.23 -14.64 -10.16
N ASP A 6 -20.72 -14.82 -8.94
CA ASP A 6 -20.41 -16.09 -8.28
C ASP A 6 -21.61 -16.70 -7.52
N GLY A 7 -22.80 -16.10 -7.64
CA GLY A 7 -24.05 -16.59 -7.05
C GLY A 7 -24.23 -16.26 -5.56
N ARG A 8 -23.26 -15.60 -4.90
CA ARG A 8 -23.42 -15.16 -3.50
C ARG A 8 -24.37 -13.97 -3.39
N LYS A 9 -25.05 -13.87 -2.26
CA LYS A 9 -25.83 -12.67 -1.93
C LYS A 9 -24.86 -11.49 -1.72
N LEU A 10 -25.14 -10.35 -2.37
CA LEU A 10 -24.37 -9.14 -2.14
C LEU A 10 -24.51 -8.69 -0.67
N LEU A 11 -23.40 -8.21 -0.11
CA LEU A 11 -23.46 -7.48 1.16
C LEU A 11 -24.31 -6.22 0.97
N ARG A 12 -24.95 -5.74 2.04
CA ARG A 12 -25.80 -4.53 1.97
C ARG A 12 -25.06 -3.33 1.37
N ILE A 13 -23.78 -3.18 1.71
CA ILE A 13 -22.93 -2.10 1.18
C ILE A 13 -22.65 -2.26 -0.32
N GLU A 14 -22.40 -3.50 -0.78
CA GLU A 14 -22.18 -3.78 -2.21
C GLU A 14 -23.45 -3.51 -3.01
N ALA A 15 -24.60 -3.96 -2.52
CA ALA A 15 -25.89 -3.71 -3.16
C ALA A 15 -26.17 -2.21 -3.30
N ARG A 16 -25.95 -1.43 -2.23
CA ARG A 16 -26.07 0.03 -2.28
C ARG A 16 -25.10 0.64 -3.30
N ASN A 17 -23.83 0.20 -3.30
CA ASN A 17 -22.83 0.74 -4.22
C ASN A 17 -23.21 0.47 -5.70
N THR A 18 -23.82 -0.68 -5.99
CA THR A 18 -24.27 -1.01 -7.36
C THR A 18 -25.39 -0.11 -7.89
N GLU A 19 -26.08 0.64 -7.04
CA GLU A 19 -27.08 1.64 -7.44
C GLU A 19 -26.42 2.85 -8.13
N THR A 20 -25.13 3.11 -7.87
CA THR A 20 -24.37 4.16 -8.55
C THR A 20 -23.64 3.58 -9.77
N PRO A 21 -23.95 4.04 -11.00
CA PRO A 21 -23.26 3.61 -12.21
C PRO A 21 -21.74 3.87 -12.15
N ILE A 22 -20.96 3.11 -12.94
CA ILE A 22 -19.53 3.36 -13.07
C ILE A 22 -19.28 4.74 -13.68
N GLU A 23 -18.41 5.50 -13.05
CA GLU A 23 -18.10 6.87 -13.38
C GLU A 23 -17.19 6.94 -14.61
N ARG A 24 -17.42 7.93 -15.48
CA ARG A 24 -16.54 8.18 -16.61
C ARG A 24 -15.22 8.76 -16.09
N LYS A 25 -14.12 8.05 -16.37
CA LYS A 25 -12.77 8.55 -16.05
C LYS A 25 -12.48 9.83 -16.84
N PRO A 26 -11.98 10.89 -16.18
CA PRO A 26 -11.59 12.12 -16.86
C PRO A 26 -10.32 11.92 -17.69
N GLU A 27 -10.04 12.85 -18.60
CA GLU A 27 -9.02 12.65 -19.63
C GLU A 27 -7.58 12.52 -19.11
N TRP A 28 -7.31 13.06 -17.92
CA TRP A 28 -6.00 12.96 -17.26
C TRP A 28 -5.76 11.62 -16.54
N ILE A 29 -6.78 10.77 -16.41
CA ILE A 29 -6.64 9.40 -15.87
C ILE A 29 -6.35 8.44 -17.03
N LYS A 30 -5.13 8.56 -17.57
CA LYS A 30 -4.62 7.70 -18.65
C LYS A 30 -3.19 7.30 -18.34
N THR A 31 -2.89 6.01 -18.48
CA THR A 31 -1.51 5.52 -18.50
C THR A 31 -1.11 5.14 -19.91
N ARG A 32 0.16 5.36 -20.22
CA ARG A 32 0.76 4.83 -21.43
C ARG A 32 1.18 3.38 -21.16
N ALA A 33 0.48 2.42 -21.74
CA ALA A 33 0.92 1.03 -21.70
C ALA A 33 2.19 0.89 -22.56
N ASN A 34 3.29 0.47 -21.93
CA ASN A 34 4.51 0.11 -22.62
C ASN A 34 4.86 -1.34 -22.28
N MET A 35 4.71 -2.25 -23.25
CA MET A 35 5.01 -3.67 -23.07
C MET A 35 6.48 -3.93 -23.40
N GLY A 36 7.37 -3.38 -22.57
CA GLY A 36 8.81 -3.54 -22.70
C GLY A 36 9.29 -4.99 -22.48
N PRO A 37 10.57 -5.26 -22.78
CA PRO A 37 11.17 -6.57 -22.57
C PRO A 37 11.19 -6.96 -21.08
N GLU A 38 11.45 -6.02 -20.17
CA GLU A 38 11.46 -6.31 -18.73
C GLU A 38 10.05 -6.62 -18.22
N TYR A 39 9.02 -5.88 -18.62
CA TYR A 39 7.63 -6.22 -18.29
C TYR A 39 7.27 -7.66 -18.70
N THR A 40 7.61 -8.06 -19.93
CA THR A 40 7.30 -9.41 -20.45
C THR A 40 8.04 -10.50 -19.68
N ARG A 41 9.30 -10.23 -19.33
CA ARG A 41 10.14 -11.12 -18.52
C ARG A 41 9.56 -11.30 -17.12
N LEU A 42 9.28 -10.20 -16.40
CA LEU A 42 8.70 -10.24 -15.06
C LEU A 42 7.33 -10.94 -15.06
N ARG A 43 6.49 -10.72 -16.09
CA ARG A 43 5.17 -11.35 -16.20
C ARG A 43 5.26 -12.87 -16.28
N SER A 44 6.22 -13.35 -17.07
CA SER A 44 6.43 -14.78 -17.28
C SER A 44 6.93 -15.45 -16.00
N LEU A 45 7.83 -14.77 -15.27
CA LEU A 45 8.40 -15.25 -14.02
C LEU A 45 7.37 -15.32 -12.89
N VAL A 46 6.58 -14.26 -12.66
CA VAL A 46 5.53 -14.27 -11.62
C VAL A 46 4.56 -15.44 -11.83
N LYS A 47 4.24 -15.73 -13.09
CA LYS A 47 3.39 -16.88 -13.45
C LYS A 47 4.07 -18.24 -13.21
N SER A 48 5.37 -18.38 -13.50
CA SER A 48 6.07 -19.66 -13.32
C SER A 48 6.30 -20.01 -11.85
N GLU A 49 6.53 -19.00 -11.01
CA GLU A 49 6.79 -19.16 -9.57
C GLU A 49 5.50 -19.25 -8.73
N GLY A 50 4.33 -19.13 -9.34
CA GLY A 50 3.04 -19.21 -8.64
C GLY A 50 2.84 -18.11 -7.60
N LEU A 51 3.38 -16.91 -7.85
CA LEU A 51 3.31 -15.76 -6.93
C LEU A 51 2.16 -14.81 -7.26
N HIS A 52 1.71 -14.10 -6.23
CA HIS A 52 0.77 -12.98 -6.37
C HIS A 52 1.51 -11.64 -6.26
N THR A 53 1.17 -10.71 -7.15
CA THR A 53 1.63 -9.32 -7.05
C THR A 53 0.45 -8.39 -6.94
N VAL A 54 0.53 -7.39 -6.06
CA VAL A 54 -0.49 -6.34 -5.99
C VAL A 54 -0.59 -5.59 -7.33
N CYS A 55 0.51 -5.53 -8.07
CA CYS A 55 0.53 -4.98 -9.43
C CYS A 55 -0.55 -5.62 -10.33
N GLN A 56 -0.75 -6.93 -10.21
CA GLN A 56 -1.75 -7.67 -10.98
C GLN A 56 -3.11 -7.72 -10.28
N GLU A 57 -3.15 -8.12 -9.01
CA GLU A 57 -4.41 -8.36 -8.27
C GLU A 57 -5.23 -7.06 -8.06
N ALA A 58 -4.55 -5.93 -7.87
CA ALA A 58 -5.20 -4.63 -7.74
C ALA A 58 -5.35 -3.90 -9.09
N ALA A 59 -5.07 -4.56 -10.22
CA ALA A 59 -5.12 -3.99 -11.57
C ALA A 59 -4.38 -2.64 -11.67
N CYS A 60 -3.13 -2.59 -11.18
CA CYS A 60 -2.38 -1.35 -11.06
C CYS A 60 -2.04 -0.77 -12.44
N PRO A 61 -2.39 0.51 -12.72
CA PRO A 61 -2.15 1.09 -14.03
C PRO A 61 -0.66 1.37 -14.30
N ASN A 62 0.19 1.33 -13.27
CA ASN A 62 1.62 1.63 -13.33
C ASN A 62 2.50 0.39 -13.56
N ILE A 63 1.92 -0.80 -13.71
CA ILE A 63 2.67 -2.07 -13.82
C ILE A 63 3.76 -2.03 -14.91
N PHE A 64 3.47 -1.39 -16.03
CA PHE A 64 4.41 -1.25 -17.16
C PHE A 64 5.63 -0.39 -16.83
N GLU A 65 5.45 0.65 -16.02
CA GLU A 65 6.52 1.56 -15.64
C GLU A 65 7.37 0.95 -14.51
N CYS A 66 6.72 0.49 -13.43
CA CYS A 66 7.44 -0.05 -12.27
C CYS A 66 8.28 -1.27 -12.63
N TRP A 67 7.75 -2.18 -13.46
CA TRP A 67 8.46 -3.40 -13.82
C TRP A 67 9.66 -3.15 -14.74
N GLU A 68 9.60 -2.09 -15.57
CA GLU A 68 10.74 -1.66 -16.36
C GLU A 68 11.87 -1.09 -15.48
N ASP A 69 11.52 -0.41 -14.39
CA ASP A 69 12.47 0.13 -13.41
C ASP A 69 13.03 -0.92 -12.43
N LYS A 70 12.60 -2.19 -12.55
CA LYS A 70 12.92 -3.31 -11.64
C LYS A 70 12.47 -3.04 -10.21
N GLU A 71 11.23 -2.55 -10.07
CA GLU A 71 10.48 -2.45 -8.82
C GLU A 71 9.21 -3.29 -8.93
N ALA A 72 8.90 -4.08 -7.90
CA ALA A 72 7.69 -4.89 -7.85
C ALA A 72 7.13 -4.93 -6.43
N THR A 73 5.82 -5.17 -6.34
CA THR A 73 5.10 -5.32 -5.07
C THR A 73 4.50 -6.71 -4.96
N PHE A 74 5.00 -7.50 -4.00
CA PHE A 74 4.51 -8.85 -3.72
C PHE A 74 3.33 -8.81 -2.76
N LEU A 75 2.35 -9.69 -2.97
CA LEU A 75 1.23 -9.91 -2.05
C LEU A 75 1.43 -11.27 -1.36
N ILE A 76 1.76 -11.24 -0.07
CA ILE A 76 1.96 -12.46 0.74
C ILE A 76 0.72 -12.80 1.57
N GLY A 77 0.65 -14.05 2.02
CA GLY A 77 -0.46 -14.57 2.83
C GLY A 77 -1.65 -15.04 2.01
N GLY A 78 -1.48 -15.14 0.69
CA GLY A 78 -2.48 -15.54 -0.29
C GLY A 78 -3.25 -14.37 -0.93
N ASP A 79 -4.32 -14.73 -1.65
CA ASP A 79 -5.19 -13.83 -2.43
C ASP A 79 -6.51 -13.46 -1.71
N ARG A 80 -6.74 -14.03 -0.52
CA ARG A 80 -7.96 -13.84 0.27
C ARG A 80 -7.67 -13.12 1.57
N CYS A 81 -8.29 -11.95 1.73
CA CYS A 81 -8.20 -11.12 2.91
C CYS A 81 -9.30 -11.47 3.92
N THR A 82 -8.93 -11.50 5.20
CA THR A 82 -9.89 -11.69 6.30
C THR A 82 -10.73 -10.44 6.56
N ARG A 83 -10.29 -9.27 6.09
CA ARG A 83 -11.00 -7.98 6.17
C ARG A 83 -11.49 -7.52 4.81
N ARG A 84 -12.50 -6.64 4.82
CA ARG A 84 -13.04 -6.00 3.61
C ARG A 84 -12.96 -4.48 3.73
N CYS A 85 -12.19 -3.85 2.84
CA CYS A 85 -12.18 -2.39 2.66
C CYS A 85 -12.94 -2.04 1.39
N ASP A 86 -13.79 -1.02 1.42
CA ASP A 86 -14.75 -0.75 0.33
C ASP A 86 -14.09 -0.19 -0.95
N PHE A 87 -12.80 0.13 -0.90
CA PHE A 87 -11.97 0.53 -2.06
C PHE A 87 -11.11 -0.61 -2.64
N CYS A 88 -10.88 -1.68 -1.88
CA CYS A 88 -9.86 -2.68 -2.19
C CYS A 88 -10.41 -3.81 -3.06
N ASN A 89 -9.69 -4.16 -4.12
CA ASN A 89 -10.09 -5.20 -5.07
C ASN A 89 -9.62 -6.61 -4.70
N ILE A 90 -8.90 -6.78 -3.59
CA ILE A 90 -8.49 -8.10 -3.10
C ILE A 90 -9.72 -8.81 -2.52
N ASP A 91 -9.88 -10.08 -2.86
CA ASP A 91 -11.03 -10.86 -2.44
C ASP A 91 -11.10 -10.99 -0.92
N THR A 92 -12.29 -10.83 -0.36
CA THR A 92 -12.55 -11.16 1.04
C THR A 92 -12.99 -12.61 1.15
N GLY A 93 -12.36 -13.39 2.01
CA GLY A 93 -12.73 -14.79 2.22
C GLY A 93 -11.89 -15.49 3.28
N LYS A 94 -12.20 -16.76 3.51
CA LYS A 94 -11.36 -17.62 4.38
C LYS A 94 -10.03 -17.88 3.66
N PRO A 95 -8.87 -17.48 4.25
CA PRO A 95 -7.57 -17.77 3.66
C PRO A 95 -7.29 -19.27 3.58
N LEU A 96 -6.37 -19.63 2.68
CA LEU A 96 -5.77 -20.96 2.67
C LEU A 96 -4.81 -21.13 3.87
N PRO A 97 -4.43 -22.37 4.21
CA PRO A 97 -3.38 -22.60 5.20
C PRO A 97 -2.11 -21.78 4.88
N LEU A 98 -1.45 -21.28 5.92
CA LEU A 98 -0.22 -20.51 5.79
C LEU A 98 0.85 -21.34 5.06
N ASP A 99 1.35 -20.83 3.94
CA ASP A 99 2.51 -21.40 3.25
C ASP A 99 3.79 -20.88 3.91
N ARG A 100 4.50 -21.76 4.61
CA ARG A 100 5.75 -21.40 5.28
C ARG A 100 6.95 -21.28 4.33
N GLU A 101 6.82 -21.73 3.09
CA GLU A 101 7.84 -21.56 2.04
C GLU A 101 7.68 -20.24 1.28
N GLU A 102 6.56 -19.54 1.45
CA GLU A 102 6.27 -18.27 0.76
C GLU A 102 7.39 -17.22 0.96
N PRO A 103 7.94 -16.99 2.17
CA PRO A 103 9.10 -16.11 2.37
C PRO A 103 10.29 -16.41 1.45
N ARG A 104 10.68 -17.68 1.34
CA ARG A 104 11.80 -18.12 0.50
C ARG A 104 11.49 -17.92 -0.99
N LYS A 105 10.28 -18.27 -1.43
CA LYS A 105 9.84 -18.09 -2.84
C LYS A 105 9.85 -16.61 -3.25
N VAL A 106 9.42 -15.72 -2.35
CA VAL A 106 9.48 -14.27 -2.58
C VAL A 106 10.94 -13.82 -2.72
N ALA A 107 11.83 -14.25 -1.82
CA ALA A 107 13.25 -13.91 -1.88
C ALA A 107 13.93 -14.40 -3.18
N GLU A 108 13.61 -15.62 -3.63
CA GLU A 108 14.11 -16.19 -4.89
C GLU A 108 13.59 -15.44 -6.11
N SER A 109 12.37 -14.93 -6.03
CA SER A 109 11.78 -14.11 -7.10
C SER A 109 12.40 -12.72 -7.15
N VAL A 110 12.63 -12.07 -6.00
CA VAL A 110 13.40 -10.82 -5.92
C VAL A 110 14.76 -10.99 -6.61
N LYS A 111 15.45 -12.11 -6.36
CA LYS A 111 16.74 -12.45 -6.99
C LYS A 111 16.62 -12.63 -8.49
N SER A 112 15.69 -13.47 -8.92
CA SER A 112 15.47 -13.80 -10.34
C SER A 112 15.02 -12.59 -11.16
N MET A 113 14.27 -11.68 -10.54
CA MET A 113 13.86 -10.40 -11.13
C MET A 113 15.01 -9.39 -11.17
N GLY A 114 16.02 -9.54 -10.31
CA GLY A 114 17.13 -8.60 -10.16
C GLY A 114 16.64 -7.25 -9.65
N LEU A 115 15.70 -7.25 -8.71
CA LEU A 115 15.14 -6.01 -8.16
C LEU A 115 16.19 -5.28 -7.32
N ARG A 116 16.14 -3.95 -7.39
CA ARG A 116 16.94 -3.08 -6.51
C ARG A 116 16.16 -2.66 -5.26
N TYR A 117 14.85 -2.72 -5.37
CA TYR A 117 13.93 -2.36 -4.31
C TYR A 117 12.67 -3.22 -4.43
N ALA A 118 12.29 -3.90 -3.35
CA ALA A 118 11.13 -4.75 -3.29
C ALA A 118 10.13 -4.18 -2.28
N THR A 119 8.87 -4.00 -2.69
CA THR A 119 7.79 -3.74 -1.74
C THR A 119 7.12 -5.07 -1.40
N ILE A 120 6.98 -5.36 -0.12
CA ILE A 120 6.25 -6.51 0.39
C ILE A 120 4.99 -5.98 1.05
N THR A 121 3.84 -6.48 0.64
CA THR A 121 2.57 -6.26 1.33
C THR A 121 1.85 -7.61 1.43
N GLY A 122 0.77 -7.67 2.18
CA GLY A 122 -0.03 -8.87 2.24
C GLY A 122 -1.48 -8.59 2.57
N VAL A 123 -2.24 -9.67 2.66
CA VAL A 123 -3.60 -9.65 3.19
C VAL A 123 -3.60 -9.62 4.71
N THR A 124 -4.73 -9.23 5.33
CA THR A 124 -4.92 -9.43 6.76
C THR A 124 -5.15 -10.91 7.04
N ARG A 125 -4.51 -11.43 8.09
CA ARG A 125 -4.58 -12.84 8.50
C ARG A 125 -5.13 -12.98 9.91
N ASP A 126 -6.29 -12.39 10.17
CA ASP A 126 -6.97 -12.47 11.48
C ASP A 126 -7.34 -13.92 11.87
N ASP A 127 -7.21 -14.88 10.96
CA ASP A 127 -7.35 -16.32 11.19
C ASP A 127 -6.13 -16.94 11.91
N LEU A 128 -4.97 -16.27 11.91
CA LEU A 128 -3.75 -16.73 12.55
C LEU A 128 -3.58 -16.14 13.96
N PRO A 129 -3.00 -16.89 14.92
CA PRO A 129 -2.79 -16.38 16.29
C PRO A 129 -1.90 -15.14 16.38
N ASP A 130 -0.92 -15.02 15.49
CA ASP A 130 0.01 -13.90 15.38
C ASP A 130 -0.38 -12.90 14.28
N GLU A 131 -1.59 -13.06 13.72
CA GLU A 131 -2.13 -12.25 12.63
C GLU A 131 -1.22 -12.21 11.37
N GLY A 132 -0.33 -13.20 11.24
CA GLY A 132 0.66 -13.30 10.18
C GLY A 132 1.96 -12.54 10.42
N ALA A 133 2.19 -11.97 11.60
CA ALA A 133 3.41 -11.20 11.91
C ALA A 133 4.71 -11.95 11.57
N TRP A 134 4.79 -13.25 11.86
CA TRP A 134 5.92 -14.10 11.48
C TRP A 134 6.14 -14.11 9.96
N LEU A 135 5.07 -14.23 9.16
CA LEU A 135 5.16 -14.30 7.70
C LEU A 135 5.75 -13.02 7.11
N TYR A 136 5.29 -11.86 7.60
CA TYR A 136 5.79 -10.57 7.14
C TYR A 136 7.27 -10.39 7.53
N ALA A 137 7.64 -10.67 8.78
CA ALA A 137 9.01 -10.55 9.26
C ALA A 137 9.96 -11.53 8.55
N GLU A 138 9.55 -12.78 8.37
CA GLU A 138 10.37 -13.81 7.75
C GLU A 138 10.60 -13.53 6.26
N THR A 139 9.59 -13.02 5.55
CA THR A 139 9.77 -12.59 4.15
C THR A 139 10.84 -11.51 4.03
N ILE A 140 10.86 -10.51 4.91
CA ILE A 140 11.90 -9.46 4.90
C ILE A 140 13.29 -10.09 5.13
N ARG A 141 13.43 -10.95 6.15
CA ARG A 141 14.71 -11.60 6.47
C ARG A 141 15.25 -12.42 5.29
N GLN A 142 14.40 -13.24 4.68
CA GLN A 142 14.79 -14.07 3.53
C GLN A 142 15.19 -13.21 2.32
N VAL A 143 14.49 -12.11 2.08
CA VAL A 143 14.85 -11.18 1.00
C VAL A 143 16.22 -10.55 1.26
N HIS A 144 16.48 -10.05 2.46
CA HIS A 144 17.78 -9.47 2.82
C HIS A 144 18.91 -10.50 2.75
N GLU A 145 18.70 -11.73 3.23
CA GLU A 145 19.69 -12.81 3.22
C GLU A 145 20.08 -13.21 1.79
N LEU A 146 19.09 -13.43 0.92
CA LEU A 146 19.33 -13.94 -0.43
C LEU A 146 19.71 -12.85 -1.43
N ASN A 147 19.41 -11.58 -1.12
CA ASN A 147 19.58 -10.43 -2.01
C ASN A 147 20.32 -9.27 -1.33
N PRO A 148 21.61 -9.45 -0.94
CA PRO A 148 22.38 -8.39 -0.32
C PRO A 148 22.45 -7.16 -1.26
N GLY A 149 21.87 -6.04 -0.81
CA GLY A 149 21.80 -4.78 -1.56
C GLY A 149 20.43 -4.44 -2.15
N CYS A 150 19.42 -5.31 -2.02
CA CYS A 150 18.03 -4.97 -2.31
C CYS A 150 17.38 -4.31 -1.09
N GLY A 151 16.86 -3.09 -1.25
CA GLY A 151 16.07 -2.45 -0.20
C GLY A 151 14.65 -3.01 -0.14
N VAL A 152 14.07 -3.05 1.06
CA VAL A 152 12.76 -3.62 1.33
C VAL A 152 11.83 -2.57 1.96
N GLU A 153 10.72 -2.28 1.28
CA GLU A 153 9.59 -1.55 1.88
C GLU A 153 8.52 -2.54 2.32
N MET A 154 8.14 -2.48 3.58
CA MET A 154 7.07 -3.29 4.15
C MET A 154 5.78 -2.48 4.24
N LEU A 155 4.76 -2.79 3.45
CA LEU A 155 3.41 -2.25 3.61
C LEU A 155 2.55 -3.23 4.42
N ALA A 156 2.35 -2.88 5.69
CA ALA A 156 1.77 -3.74 6.70
C ALA A 156 0.28 -3.46 6.96
N PRO A 157 -0.51 -4.49 7.33
CA PRO A 157 -1.77 -4.29 8.04
C PRO A 157 -1.50 -3.71 9.45
N ASP A 158 -2.55 -3.49 10.24
CA ASP A 158 -2.40 -2.84 11.55
C ASP A 158 -1.96 -3.78 12.67
N PHE A 159 -2.08 -5.10 12.49
CA PHE A 159 -1.89 -6.11 13.54
C PHE A 159 -2.64 -5.76 14.85
N HIS A 160 -3.82 -5.15 14.70
CA HIS A 160 -4.62 -4.56 15.78
C HIS A 160 -3.88 -3.56 16.69
N ALA A 161 -2.77 -2.99 16.23
CA ALA A 161 -1.83 -2.16 16.99
C ALA A 161 -1.21 -2.88 18.21
N LYS A 162 -1.00 -4.19 18.10
CA LYS A 162 -0.32 -5.00 19.11
C LYS A 162 1.19 -4.86 18.97
N ALA A 163 1.84 -4.28 19.98
CA ALA A 163 3.27 -4.03 19.97
C ALA A 163 4.10 -5.31 19.81
N GLU A 164 3.67 -6.42 20.41
CA GLU A 164 4.33 -7.72 20.33
C GLU A 164 4.33 -8.33 18.91
N LEU A 165 3.34 -7.99 18.08
CA LEU A 165 3.27 -8.45 16.69
C LEU A 165 4.06 -7.50 15.78
N LEU A 166 3.90 -6.20 15.98
CA LEU A 166 4.61 -5.17 15.21
C LEU A 166 6.13 -5.23 15.41
N ASN A 167 6.59 -5.45 16.65
CA ASN A 167 8.03 -5.55 16.95
C ASN A 167 8.72 -6.68 16.19
N GLN A 168 8.04 -7.82 15.94
CA GLN A 168 8.62 -8.90 15.13
C GLN A 168 8.98 -8.43 13.72
N ILE A 169 8.14 -7.56 13.15
CA ILE A 169 8.35 -6.98 11.82
C ILE A 169 9.41 -5.89 11.90
N PHE A 170 9.37 -5.03 12.93
CA PHE A 170 10.36 -3.98 13.09
C PHE A 170 11.79 -4.53 13.26
N GLU A 171 11.94 -5.62 14.00
CA GLU A 171 13.22 -6.32 14.21
C GLU A 171 13.78 -6.96 12.93
N SER A 172 12.95 -7.18 11.91
CA SER A 172 13.42 -7.60 10.57
C SER A 172 14.02 -6.43 9.75
N LYS A 173 13.95 -5.20 10.27
CA LYS A 173 14.62 -3.98 9.76
C LYS A 173 14.35 -3.68 8.29
N PRO A 174 13.09 -3.58 7.84
CA PRO A 174 12.82 -3.05 6.50
C PRO A 174 13.36 -1.61 6.40
N GLU A 175 13.86 -1.23 5.22
CA GLU A 175 14.30 0.13 4.92
C GLU A 175 13.18 1.16 5.11
N VAL A 176 11.93 0.78 4.81
CA VAL A 176 10.73 1.58 5.06
C VAL A 176 9.64 0.69 5.65
N PHE A 177 9.01 1.14 6.73
CA PHE A 177 7.77 0.57 7.26
C PHE A 177 6.59 1.47 6.87
N ALA A 178 5.71 0.96 6.02
CA ALA A 178 4.51 1.63 5.57
C ALA A 178 3.26 1.04 6.23
N HIS A 179 2.37 1.92 6.70
CA HIS A 179 1.00 1.57 7.06
C HIS A 179 0.08 2.66 6.54
N ASN A 180 -0.76 2.34 5.57
CA ASN A 180 -1.61 3.35 4.96
C ASN A 180 -2.78 3.71 5.88
N LEU A 181 -3.05 5.00 6.02
CA LEU A 181 -4.26 5.54 6.66
C LEU A 181 -5.45 5.52 5.69
N GLU A 182 -5.19 5.77 4.42
CA GLU A 182 -6.10 5.75 3.27
C GLU A 182 -7.15 6.86 3.22
N THR A 183 -7.75 7.26 4.34
CA THR A 183 -8.81 8.28 4.31
C THR A 183 -8.97 9.00 5.65
N VAL A 184 -9.92 9.93 5.69
CA VAL A 184 -10.15 10.88 6.79
C VAL A 184 -11.14 10.33 7.85
N PRO A 185 -11.10 10.80 9.11
CA PRO A 185 -11.83 10.21 10.23
C PRO A 185 -13.33 10.01 9.98
N ARG A 186 -14.01 11.02 9.42
CA ARG A 186 -15.47 11.02 9.20
C ARG A 186 -15.95 9.84 8.35
N ILE A 187 -15.19 9.48 7.32
CA ILE A 187 -15.55 8.39 6.39
C ILE A 187 -14.77 7.10 6.64
N PHE A 188 -13.80 7.11 7.56
CA PHE A 188 -12.92 5.97 7.81
C PHE A 188 -13.68 4.68 8.08
N LYS A 189 -14.62 4.67 9.04
CA LYS A 189 -15.40 3.46 9.39
C LYS A 189 -16.26 2.94 8.22
N ARG A 190 -16.69 3.83 7.32
CA ARG A 190 -17.44 3.45 6.11
C ARG A 190 -16.54 2.74 5.11
N ILE A 191 -15.30 3.20 4.96
CA ILE A 191 -14.34 2.72 3.96
C ILE A 191 -13.53 1.52 4.47
N ARG A 192 -13.11 1.53 5.74
CA ARG A 192 -12.25 0.54 6.41
C ARG A 192 -12.85 0.10 7.76
N PRO A 193 -13.98 -0.63 7.76
CA PRO A 193 -14.73 -0.94 8.99
C PRO A 193 -13.97 -1.82 10.00
N ALA A 194 -12.95 -2.54 9.56
CA ALA A 194 -12.12 -3.42 10.40
C ALA A 194 -10.80 -2.77 10.85
N PHE A 195 -10.66 -1.45 10.65
CA PHE A 195 -9.54 -0.64 11.11
C PHE A 195 -10.11 0.57 11.88
N THR A 196 -9.28 1.28 12.63
CA THR A 196 -9.63 2.62 13.14
C THR A 196 -8.55 3.62 12.79
N TYR A 197 -8.95 4.88 12.63
CA TYR A 197 -8.05 5.98 12.26
C TYR A 197 -6.92 6.11 13.29
N GLU A 198 -7.29 6.08 14.56
CA GLU A 198 -6.39 6.25 15.70
C GLU A 198 -5.40 5.09 15.81
N LYS A 199 -5.84 3.84 15.61
CA LYS A 199 -4.94 2.68 15.61
C LYS A 199 -3.98 2.73 14.44
N SER A 200 -4.44 3.12 13.26
CA SER A 200 -3.56 3.28 12.10
C SER A 200 -2.47 4.32 12.34
N LEU A 201 -2.78 5.45 12.98
CA LEU A 201 -1.78 6.43 13.40
C LEU A 201 -0.85 5.88 14.49
N GLN A 202 -1.39 5.13 15.46
CA GLN A 202 -0.60 4.48 16.51
C GLN A 202 0.44 3.52 15.92
N VAL A 203 0.09 2.74 14.89
CA VAL A 203 1.02 1.84 14.21
C VAL A 203 2.20 2.61 13.60
N ILE A 204 1.94 3.76 12.97
CA ILE A 204 3.00 4.64 12.46
C ILE A 204 3.89 5.15 13.60
N GLY A 205 3.29 5.60 14.70
CA GLY A 205 4.02 6.07 15.89
C GLY A 205 4.94 4.99 16.47
N MET A 206 4.45 3.75 16.60
CA MET A 206 5.27 2.64 17.09
C MET A 206 6.48 2.35 16.19
N ALA A 207 6.30 2.40 14.87
CA ALA A 207 7.39 2.19 13.91
C ALA A 207 8.42 3.33 13.96
N ARG A 208 7.96 4.57 14.13
CA ARG A 208 8.83 5.74 14.32
C ARG A 208 9.62 5.63 15.62
N ASP A 209 8.99 5.26 16.72
CA ASP A 209 9.64 5.13 18.03
C ASP A 209 10.65 3.98 18.06
N PHE A 210 10.45 2.94 17.25
CA PHE A 210 11.45 1.90 17.02
C PHE A 210 12.66 2.39 16.19
N GLY A 211 12.52 3.50 15.45
CA GLY A 211 13.57 4.14 14.67
C GLY A 211 13.54 3.84 13.17
N LEU A 212 12.45 3.29 12.64
CA LEU A 212 12.31 3.02 11.20
C LEU A 212 11.99 4.31 10.42
N VAL A 213 12.24 4.29 9.10
CA VAL A 213 11.59 5.26 8.19
C VAL A 213 10.14 4.83 8.02
N THR A 214 9.20 5.74 8.25
CA THR A 214 7.77 5.43 8.18
C THR A 214 7.11 6.02 6.94
N LYS A 215 6.05 5.37 6.48
CA LYS A 215 5.31 5.80 5.30
C LYS A 215 3.81 5.57 5.42
N SER A 216 3.03 6.44 4.80
CA SER A 216 1.58 6.24 4.67
C SER A 216 1.05 6.72 3.32
N ASN A 217 -0.26 6.59 3.13
CA ASN A 217 -0.98 6.96 1.92
C ASN A 217 -2.35 7.57 2.25
N LEU A 218 -2.79 8.52 1.42
CA LEU A 218 -4.17 9.01 1.35
C LEU A 218 -4.75 8.76 -0.04
N ILE A 219 -5.93 8.14 -0.08
CA ILE A 219 -6.73 7.92 -1.27
C ILE A 219 -7.85 8.97 -1.32
N LEU A 220 -7.82 9.80 -2.36
CA LEU A 220 -8.76 10.89 -2.57
C LEU A 220 -9.90 10.50 -3.53
N GLY A 221 -11.02 11.20 -3.45
CA GLY A 221 -12.25 10.91 -4.19
C GLY A 221 -13.17 9.90 -3.50
N LEU A 222 -12.95 9.62 -2.20
CA LEU A 222 -13.79 8.74 -1.37
C LEU A 222 -14.89 9.51 -0.60
N GLY A 223 -14.91 10.84 -0.73
CA GLY A 223 -15.91 11.73 -0.14
C GLY A 223 -15.36 12.62 0.96
N GLU A 224 -14.04 12.68 1.11
CA GLU A 224 -13.31 13.65 1.91
C GLU A 224 -13.33 15.06 1.30
N THR A 225 -13.16 16.07 2.15
CA THR A 225 -13.02 17.49 1.78
C THR A 225 -11.55 17.92 1.81
N ARG A 226 -11.23 19.09 1.24
CA ARG A 226 -9.84 19.60 1.19
C ARG A 226 -9.27 19.79 2.58
N GLU A 227 -10.07 20.33 3.50
CA GLU A 227 -9.72 20.62 4.88
C GLU A 227 -9.47 19.33 5.67
N GLU A 228 -10.29 18.29 5.43
CA GLU A 228 -10.08 16.99 6.06
C GLU A 228 -8.80 16.30 5.56
N ILE A 229 -8.43 16.51 4.29
CA ILE A 229 -7.14 16.01 3.75
C ILE A 229 -5.99 16.72 4.45
N SER A 230 -6.03 18.05 4.56
CA SER A 230 -5.04 18.85 5.28
C SER A 230 -4.87 18.40 6.72
N GLN A 231 -5.98 18.19 7.45
CA GLN A 231 -5.92 17.68 8.82
C GLN A 231 -5.28 16.28 8.88
N ALA A 232 -5.62 15.39 7.95
CA ALA A 232 -5.04 14.05 7.94
C ALA A 232 -3.53 14.05 7.63
N LEU A 233 -3.02 15.02 6.85
CA LEU A 233 -1.59 15.21 6.64
C LEU A 233 -0.89 15.64 7.92
N ILE A 234 -1.49 16.56 8.69
CA ILE A 234 -0.98 16.99 9.99
C ILE A 234 -0.98 15.80 10.96
N ASP A 235 -2.09 15.08 11.08
CA ASP A 235 -2.21 13.94 11.99
C ASP A 235 -1.19 12.83 11.69
N LEU A 236 -0.92 12.56 10.40
CA LEU A 236 0.12 11.63 9.96
C LEU A 236 1.52 12.10 10.34
N HIS A 237 1.82 13.38 10.08
CA HIS A 237 3.12 13.94 10.42
C HIS A 237 3.35 13.93 11.94
N ASP A 238 2.34 14.31 12.74
CA ASP A 238 2.40 14.30 14.20
C ASP A 238 2.58 12.89 14.78
N ALA A 239 1.99 11.88 14.13
CA ALA A 239 2.26 10.47 14.43
C ALA A 239 3.69 10.03 14.09
N GLY A 240 4.47 10.84 13.37
CA GLY A 240 5.85 10.56 12.98
C GLY A 240 5.99 9.92 11.61
N CYS A 241 5.06 10.18 10.68
CA CYS A 241 5.14 9.73 9.29
C CYS A 241 6.19 10.51 8.50
N ASP A 242 7.24 9.84 7.98
CA ASP A 242 8.28 10.52 7.19
C ASP A 242 7.88 10.71 5.73
N LEU A 243 7.23 9.71 5.14
CA LEU A 243 6.93 9.62 3.71
C LEU A 243 5.43 9.56 3.45
N ILE A 244 4.94 10.31 2.48
CA ILE A 244 3.51 10.32 2.14
C ILE A 244 3.27 10.17 0.64
N THR A 245 2.34 9.28 0.30
CA THR A 245 1.74 9.23 -1.03
C THR A 245 0.30 9.75 -1.01
N ILE A 246 -0.08 10.53 -2.01
CA ILE A 246 -1.44 11.08 -2.15
C ILE A 246 -1.95 10.72 -3.54
N THR A 247 -3.08 10.03 -3.61
CA THR A 247 -3.55 9.38 -4.85
C THR A 247 -5.03 9.58 -5.14
N GLN A 248 -5.45 9.37 -6.38
CA GLN A 248 -6.86 9.28 -6.77
C GLN A 248 -7.39 7.85 -6.60
N TYR A 249 -8.55 7.74 -5.96
CA TYR A 249 -9.34 6.53 -5.94
C TYR A 249 -9.78 6.14 -7.35
N LEU A 250 -9.48 4.91 -7.75
CA LEU A 250 -10.04 4.29 -8.95
C LEU A 250 -10.95 3.14 -8.52
N ARG A 251 -12.25 3.30 -8.76
CA ARG A 251 -13.26 2.29 -8.44
C ARG A 251 -13.00 0.99 -9.19
N PRO A 252 -12.74 -0.14 -8.49
CA PRO A 252 -12.41 -1.39 -9.18
C PRO A 252 -13.61 -2.01 -9.91
N THR A 253 -14.77 -2.06 -9.25
CA THR A 253 -16.02 -2.58 -9.80
C THR A 253 -17.22 -1.81 -9.23
N ASN A 254 -18.41 -2.01 -9.79
CA ASN A 254 -19.63 -1.35 -9.33
C ASN A 254 -20.07 -1.78 -7.91
N LYS A 255 -19.44 -2.80 -7.32
CA LYS A 255 -19.69 -3.23 -5.93
C LYS A 255 -18.88 -2.43 -4.91
N HIS A 256 -17.84 -1.72 -5.36
CA HIS A 256 -16.97 -0.91 -4.52
C HIS A 256 -17.53 0.51 -4.36
N HIS A 257 -17.00 1.23 -3.38
CA HIS A 257 -17.37 2.62 -3.08
C HIS A 257 -17.42 3.46 -4.37
N PRO A 258 -18.45 4.29 -4.58
CA PRO A 258 -18.48 5.19 -5.73
C PRO A 258 -17.35 6.22 -5.72
N VAL A 259 -16.93 6.69 -6.90
CA VAL A 259 -16.01 7.84 -6.97
C VAL A 259 -16.82 9.10 -6.71
N GLU A 260 -16.58 9.74 -5.56
CA GLU A 260 -17.31 10.94 -5.13
C GLU A 260 -16.75 12.21 -5.78
N ARG A 261 -15.44 12.21 -6.08
CA ARG A 261 -14.76 13.32 -6.76
C ARG A 261 -13.56 12.83 -7.57
N TRP A 262 -13.38 13.42 -8.75
CA TRP A 262 -12.14 13.35 -9.51
C TRP A 262 -11.26 14.55 -9.16
N VAL A 263 -10.21 14.32 -8.40
CA VAL A 263 -9.25 15.36 -8.01
C VAL A 263 -8.46 15.81 -9.24
N LYS A 264 -8.34 17.13 -9.40
CA LYS A 264 -7.62 17.72 -10.53
C LYS A 264 -6.10 17.63 -10.31
N PRO A 265 -5.28 17.51 -11.37
CA PRO A 265 -3.83 17.47 -11.24
C PRO A 265 -3.23 18.64 -10.44
N GLU A 266 -3.78 19.85 -10.57
CA GLU A 266 -3.30 21.05 -9.88
C GLU A 266 -3.47 20.92 -8.35
N GLU A 267 -4.56 20.32 -7.90
CA GLU A 267 -4.81 20.11 -6.48
C GLU A 267 -3.81 19.09 -5.87
N PHE A 268 -3.37 18.10 -6.65
CA PHE A 268 -2.28 17.22 -6.21
C PHE A 268 -0.95 17.97 -6.05
N VAL A 269 -0.68 18.98 -6.89
CA VAL A 269 0.51 19.84 -6.76
C VAL A 269 0.43 20.69 -5.49
N GLU A 270 -0.73 21.27 -5.21
CA GLU A 270 -0.97 22.04 -3.98
C GLU A 270 -0.79 21.17 -2.72
N LEU A 271 -1.37 19.98 -2.73
CA LEU A 271 -1.23 18.99 -1.66
C LEU A 271 0.22 18.54 -1.44
N ALA A 272 0.99 18.42 -2.53
CA ALA A 272 2.40 18.10 -2.42
C ALA A 272 3.18 19.21 -1.71
N ALA A 273 2.96 20.46 -2.13
CA ALA A 273 3.59 21.62 -1.52
C ALA A 273 3.22 21.78 -0.05
N GLU A 274 1.96 21.54 0.30
CA GLU A 274 1.49 21.55 1.69
C GLU A 274 2.16 20.46 2.53
N ALA A 275 2.19 19.21 2.07
CA ALA A 275 2.88 18.14 2.79
C ALA A 275 4.37 18.43 2.97
N THR A 276 5.04 18.98 1.96
CA THR A 276 6.44 19.44 2.09
C THR A 276 6.57 20.56 3.13
N ALA A 277 5.63 21.51 3.18
CA ALA A 277 5.64 22.59 4.16
C ALA A 277 5.36 22.10 5.59
N ILE A 278 4.55 21.05 5.76
CA ILE A 278 4.31 20.39 7.06
C ILE A 278 5.60 19.75 7.60
N GLY A 279 6.43 19.18 6.72
CA GLY A 279 7.74 18.64 7.09
C GLY A 279 8.01 17.21 6.64
N PHE A 280 7.16 16.61 5.82
CA PHE A 280 7.41 15.28 5.26
C PHE A 280 8.74 15.22 4.50
N LEU A 281 9.54 14.18 4.75
CA LEU A 281 10.86 14.00 4.14
C LEU A 281 10.78 13.59 2.66
N GLY A 282 9.66 13.02 2.25
CA GLY A 282 9.39 12.68 0.86
C GLY A 282 7.91 12.63 0.57
N VAL A 283 7.51 13.25 -0.54
CA VAL A 283 6.12 13.39 -0.96
C VAL A 283 5.96 12.94 -2.41
N MET A 284 4.99 12.07 -2.66
CA MET A 284 4.51 11.78 -4.02
C MET A 284 3.00 11.99 -4.09
N SER A 285 2.58 12.94 -4.91
CA SER A 285 1.18 13.32 -5.03
C SER A 285 0.77 13.31 -6.49
N GLY A 286 -0.28 12.56 -6.84
CA GLY A 286 -0.79 12.56 -8.19
C GLY A 286 -1.85 11.49 -8.45
N PRO A 287 -2.65 11.62 -9.53
CA PRO A 287 -3.81 10.77 -9.75
C PRO A 287 -3.49 9.28 -9.92
N LEU A 288 -2.30 8.97 -10.43
CA LEU A 288 -1.87 7.60 -10.68
C LEU A 288 -0.81 7.13 -9.69
N VAL A 289 -0.39 7.96 -8.73
CA VAL A 289 0.53 7.53 -7.67
C VAL A 289 -0.09 6.36 -6.90
N ARG A 290 0.72 5.45 -6.37
CA ARG A 290 0.29 4.37 -5.46
C ARG A 290 1.30 4.30 -4.32
N SER A 291 0.94 3.65 -3.21
CA SER A 291 1.85 3.47 -2.08
C SER A 291 3.22 2.96 -2.53
N SER A 292 3.27 1.97 -3.43
CA SER A 292 4.54 1.40 -3.92
C SER A 292 5.09 2.04 -5.20
N TYR A 293 4.46 3.11 -5.73
CA TYR A 293 4.93 3.74 -6.96
C TYR A 293 6.25 4.48 -6.71
N ARG A 294 7.32 4.08 -7.39
CA ARG A 294 8.67 4.67 -7.28
C ARG A 294 9.16 4.72 -5.82
N ALA A 295 8.84 3.69 -5.04
CA ALA A 295 9.14 3.63 -3.62
C ALA A 295 10.64 3.71 -3.33
N GLY A 296 11.48 3.07 -4.15
CA GLY A 296 12.94 3.12 -4.01
C GLY A 296 13.50 4.53 -4.20
N ARG A 297 12.89 5.35 -5.07
CA ARG A 297 13.26 6.76 -5.24
C ARG A 297 12.84 7.60 -4.05
N LEU A 298 11.63 7.39 -3.53
CA LEU A 298 11.12 8.11 -2.37
C LEU A 298 11.96 7.83 -1.11
N TYR A 299 12.35 6.57 -0.91
CA TYR A 299 13.24 6.17 0.17
C TYR A 299 14.60 6.89 0.09
N LYS A 300 15.22 6.94 -1.09
CA LYS A 300 16.50 7.66 -1.28
C LYS A 300 16.41 9.13 -0.89
N GLN A 301 15.31 9.80 -1.25
CA GLN A 301 15.07 11.20 -0.86
C GLN A 301 14.99 11.36 0.67
N ALA A 302 14.30 10.44 1.36
CA ALA A 302 14.24 10.45 2.82
C ALA A 302 15.62 10.25 3.47
N VAL A 303 16.43 9.31 2.96
CA VAL A 303 17.79 9.07 3.46
C VAL A 303 18.67 10.31 3.28
N GLU A 304 18.63 10.94 2.10
CA GLU A 304 19.35 12.18 1.83
C GLU A 304 18.92 13.32 2.76
N ALA A 305 17.61 13.47 3.00
CA ALA A 305 17.08 14.48 3.91
C ALA A 305 17.52 14.24 5.38
N ARG A 306 17.46 12.98 5.87
CA ARG A 306 17.91 12.63 7.23
C ARG A 306 19.41 12.87 7.41
N ASN A 307 20.24 12.52 6.43
CA ASN A 307 21.69 12.75 6.49
C ASN A 307 22.03 14.25 6.56
N ASN A 308 21.31 15.09 5.82
CA ASN A 308 21.50 16.54 5.84
C ASN A 308 21.02 17.18 7.15
N GLN A 309 19.99 16.65 7.80
CA GLN A 309 19.55 17.12 9.12
C GLN A 309 20.52 16.69 10.23
N GLY A 310 21.15 15.52 10.10
CA GLY A 310 22.18 15.04 11.03
C GLY A 310 23.48 15.85 10.97
N SER A 311 23.89 16.32 9.78
CA SER A 311 25.11 17.12 9.62
C SER A 311 24.98 18.57 10.09
N LEU A 312 23.75 19.09 10.22
CA LEU A 312 23.47 20.42 10.78
C LEU A 312 23.41 20.43 12.32
N ARG A 313 23.38 19.25 12.96
CA ARG A 313 23.32 19.07 14.42
C ARG A 313 24.63 18.56 15.04
N GLY A 314 25.66 18.32 14.24
CA GLY A 314 27.02 17.95 14.69
C GLY A 314 28.01 19.07 14.44
#